data_AF-A0A2M6GF36-F1
#
_entry.id   AF-A0A2M6GF36-F1
#
_cell.length_a   1.000
_cell.length_b   1.000
_cell.length_c   1.000
_cell.angle_alpha   90.00
_cell.angle_beta   90.00
_cell.angle_gamma   90.00
#
_symmetry.space_group_name_H-M   'P 1'
#
loop_
_entity.id
_entity.type
_entity.pdbx_description
1 polymer ?
#
loop_
_entity_poly.entity_id
_entity_poly.type
_entity_poly.pdbx_seq_one_letter_code
_entity_poly.pdbx_strand_id
1 'polypeptide(L)' 'MKYPETKKIEHTDNYHGTPVPDPYRWLENDTTQEVANWVKAQNQLTFGYLDQISFRNKIKERLSQIWNYPKYGA' A
#
# COMPACT_ATOMS: atom_id res chain seq x y z
N MET A 1 -16.63 6.30 -0.76
CA MET A 1 -15.16 6.23 -0.88
C MET A 1 -14.84 5.99 -2.35
N LYS A 2 -13.98 6.82 -2.96
CA LYS A 2 -13.60 6.68 -4.38
C LYS A 2 -12.16 6.20 -4.45
N TYR A 3 -11.94 5.03 -5.06
CA TYR A 3 -10.60 4.48 -5.24
C TYR A 3 -9.84 5.17 -6.38
N PRO A 4 -8.51 5.32 -6.29
CA PRO A 4 -7.68 5.71 -7.42
C PRO A 4 -7.90 4.76 -8.60
N GLU A 5 -7.99 5.32 -9.80
CA GLU A 5 -8.03 4.51 -11.00
C GLU A 5 -6.74 3.71 -11.13
N THR A 6 -6.89 2.41 -11.37
CA THR A 6 -5.76 1.49 -11.58
C THR A 6 -5.94 0.92 -12.97
N LYS A 7 -5.07 1.32 -13.90
CA LYS A 7 -5.15 0.83 -15.27
C LYS A 7 -4.98 -0.69 -15.30
N LYS A 8 -5.65 -1.31 -16.26
CA LYS A 8 -5.43 -2.70 -16.64
C LYS A 8 -4.65 -2.71 -17.94
N ILE A 9 -3.64 -3.56 -18.02
CA ILE A 9 -2.89 -3.83 -19.25
C ILE A 9 -3.18 -5.24 -19.73
N GLU A 10 -2.99 -5.48 -21.02
CA GLU A 10 -3.04 -6.83 -21.57
C GLU A 10 -1.72 -7.53 -21.30
N HIS A 11 -1.65 -8.28 -20.19
CA HIS A 11 -0.54 -9.17 -19.87
C HIS A 11 -1.11 -10.53 -19.46
N THR A 12 -0.56 -11.62 -20.00
CA THR A 12 -0.99 -12.99 -19.70
C THR A 12 0.22 -13.90 -19.73
N ASP A 13 0.46 -14.61 -18.63
CA ASP A 13 1.47 -15.65 -18.55
C ASP A 13 0.86 -16.99 -18.97
N ASN A 14 1.71 -17.94 -19.39
CA ASN A 14 1.29 -19.31 -19.67
C ASN A 14 1.97 -20.29 -18.72
N TYR A 15 1.16 -21.03 -17.96
CA TYR A 15 1.63 -22.07 -17.06
C TYR A 15 1.17 -23.44 -17.58
N HIS A 16 2.09 -24.20 -18.16
CA HIS A 16 1.85 -25.55 -18.67
C HIS A 16 0.63 -25.65 -19.61
N GLY A 17 0.48 -24.67 -20.52
CA GLY A 17 -0.63 -24.59 -21.46
C GLY A 17 -1.84 -23.81 -20.94
N THR A 18 -1.86 -23.42 -19.66
CA THR A 18 -2.95 -22.63 -19.06
C THR A 18 -2.61 -21.14 -19.11
N PRO A 19 -3.35 -20.30 -19.84
CA PRO A 19 -3.18 -18.85 -19.81
C PRO A 19 -3.71 -18.26 -18.51
N VAL A 20 -2.93 -17.37 -17.88
CA VAL A 20 -3.26 -16.68 -16.63
C VAL A 20 -3.08 -15.16 -16.83
N PRO A 21 -4.17 -14.38 -16.89
CA PRO A 21 -4.08 -12.93 -17.07
C PRO A 21 -3.60 -12.23 -15.80
N ASP A 22 -2.65 -11.32 -15.96
CA ASP A 22 -2.16 -10.45 -14.89
C ASP A 22 -2.25 -8.97 -15.32
N PRO A 23 -3.45 -8.37 -15.23
CA PRO A 23 -3.69 -7.03 -15.74
C PRO A 23 -2.95 -5.92 -14.98
N TYR A 24 -2.30 -6.25 -13.86
CA TYR A 24 -1.59 -5.30 -13.01
C TYR A 24 -0.08 -5.56 -12.96
N ARG A 25 0.47 -6.38 -13.87
CA ARG A 25 1.91 -6.62 -14.04
C ARG A 25 2.77 -5.36 -14.01
N TRP A 26 2.24 -4.24 -14.51
CA TRP A 26 2.93 -2.95 -14.50
C TRP A 26 3.25 -2.42 -13.09
N LEU A 27 2.52 -2.84 -12.06
CA LEU A 27 2.79 -2.49 -10.67
C LEU A 27 4.04 -3.16 -10.10
N GLU A 28 4.56 -4.21 -10.75
CA GLU A 28 5.78 -4.89 -10.31
C GLU A 28 7.06 -4.07 -10.57
N ASN A 29 7.01 -3.08 -11.46
CA ASN A 29 8.15 -2.19 -11.72
C ASN A 29 8.12 -0.96 -10.79
N ASP A 30 8.63 -1.18 -9.58
CA ASP A 30 8.67 -0.24 -8.46
C ASP A 30 9.47 1.05 -8.72
N THR A 31 10.33 1.06 -9.75
CA THR A 31 11.13 2.24 -10.11
C THR A 31 10.44 3.22 -11.06
N THR A 32 9.28 2.86 -11.61
CA THR A 32 8.60 3.71 -12.58
C THR A 32 7.87 4.88 -11.92
N GLN A 33 7.85 6.02 -12.61
CA GLN A 33 7.06 7.18 -12.18
C GLN A 33 5.57 6.85 -12.07
N GLU A 34 5.08 5.93 -12.89
CA GLU A 34 3.68 5.51 -12.87
C GLU A 34 3.32 4.77 -11.58
N VAL A 35 4.15 3.81 -11.15
CA VAL A 35 3.95 3.11 -9.87
C VAL A 35 4.09 4.07 -8.71
N ALA A 36 5.08 4.97 -8.74
CA ALA A 36 5.23 6.00 -7.71
C ALA A 36 3.97 6.88 -7.58
N ASN A 37 3.37 7.29 -8.70
CA ASN A 37 2.14 8.08 -8.72
C ASN A 37 0.93 7.29 -8.18
N TRP A 38 0.82 6.01 -8.54
CA TRP A 38 -0.22 5.14 -8.04
C TRP A 38 -0.12 4.93 -6.52
N VAL A 39 1.09 4.65 -6.01
CA VAL A 39 1.35 4.53 -4.56
C VAL A 39 0.96 5.82 -3.82
N LYS A 40 1.31 6.99 -4.38
CA LYS A 40 0.92 8.27 -3.80
C LYS A 40 -0.60 8.44 -3.71
N ALA A 41 -1.33 8.08 -4.78
CA ALA A 41 -2.79 8.16 -4.79
C ALA A 41 -3.44 7.20 -3.79
N GLN A 42 -2.92 5.98 -3.65
CA GLN A 42 -3.40 5.01 -2.66
C GLN A 42 -3.14 5.47 -1.22
N ASN A 43 -1.95 6.05 -0.96
CA ASN A 43 -1.63 6.64 0.33
C ASN A 43 -2.55 7.81 0.66
N GLN A 44 -2.83 8.70 -0.29
CA GLN A 44 -3.75 9.83 -0.08
C GLN A 44 -5.16 9.37 0.34
N LEU A 45 -5.70 8.35 -0.35
CA LEU A 45 -6.97 7.75 0.04
C LEU A 45 -6.91 7.15 1.45
N THR A 46 -5.88 6.37 1.72
CA THR A 46 -5.73 5.61 2.97
C THR A 46 -5.58 6.55 4.16
N PHE A 47 -4.65 7.51 4.08
CA PHE A 47 -4.47 8.50 5.15
C PHE A 47 -5.68 9.41 5.27
N GLY A 48 -6.32 9.80 4.16
CA GLY A 48 -7.58 10.55 4.20
C GLY A 48 -8.69 9.83 4.95
N TYR A 49 -8.78 8.51 4.86
CA TYR A 49 -9.72 7.71 5.65
C TYR A 49 -9.27 7.57 7.12
N LEU A 50 -8.01 7.22 7.35
CA LEU A 50 -7.49 7.00 8.70
C LEU A 50 -7.46 8.28 9.55
N ASP A 51 -7.31 9.45 8.94
CA ASP A 51 -7.32 10.75 9.62
C ASP A 51 -8.71 11.13 10.14
N GLN A 52 -9.77 10.49 9.64
CA GLN A 52 -11.14 10.66 10.16
C GLN A 52 -11.35 9.96 11.51
N ILE A 53 -10.43 9.07 11.92
CA ILE A 53 -10.54 8.29 13.15
C ILE A 53 -10.04 9.14 14.33
N SER A 54 -10.97 9.75 15.07
CA SER A 54 -10.70 10.72 16.14
C SER A 54 -9.74 10.25 17.24
N PHE A 55 -9.69 8.95 17.51
CA PHE A 55 -8.83 8.36 18.55
C PHE A 55 -7.51 7.78 18.04
N ARG A 56 -7.22 7.87 16.73
CA ARG A 56 -6.00 7.31 16.14
C ARG A 56 -4.72 7.86 16.79
N ASN A 57 -4.68 9.16 17.05
CA ASN A 57 -3.53 9.80 17.70
C ASN A 57 -3.35 9.32 19.15
N LYS A 58 -4.44 9.12 19.90
CA LYS A 58 -4.38 8.58 21.26
C LYS A 58 -3.78 7.17 21.29
N ILE A 59 -4.13 6.32 20.31
CA ILE A 59 -3.53 4.99 20.18
C ILE A 59 -2.03 5.09 19.89
N LYS A 60 -1.64 5.94 18.92
CA LYS A 60 -0.23 6.16 18.57
C LYS A 60 0.60 6.59 19.79
N GLU A 61 0.11 7.56 20.56
CA GLU A 61 0.76 8.04 21.78
C GLU A 61 0.91 6.93 22.82
N ARG A 62 -0.15 6.16 23.07
CA ARG A 62 -0.10 5.04 24.03
C ARG A 62 0.92 3.98 23.62
N LEU A 63 0.97 3.63 22.33
CA LEU A 63 1.95 2.69 21.79
C LEU A 63 3.38 3.21 21.94
N SER A 64 3.61 4.50 21.65
CA SER A 64 4.93 5.12 21.84
C SER A 64 5.39 5.10 23.30
N GLN A 65 4.49 5.35 24.25
CA GLN A 65 4.80 5.29 25.69
C GLN A 65 5.22 3.89 26.13
N ILE A 66 4.49 2.85 25.73
CA ILE A 66 4.80 1.47 26.15
C ILE A 66 6.02 0.89 25.43
N TRP A 67 6.34 1.39 24.24
CA TRP A 67 7.50 0.95 23.46
C TRP A 67 8.82 1.55 23.95
N ASN A 68 8.76 2.74 24.57
CA ASN A 68 9.91 3.50 25.04
C ASN A 68 10.39 3.01 26.42
N TYR A 69 11.02 1.84 26.44
CA TYR A 69 11.69 1.28 27.61
C TYR A 69 13.10 0.80 27.24
N PRO A 70 14.04 0.71 28.22
CA PRO A 70 15.38 0.17 27.98
C PRO A 70 15.33 -1.25 27.42
N LYS A 71 15.99 -1.46 26.28
CA LYS A 71 16.15 -2.78 25.65
C LYS A 71 17.61 -3.16 25.70
N TYR A 72 17.92 -4.23 26.43
CA TYR A 72 19.24 -4.83 26.42
C TYR A 72 19.30 -5.80 25.24
N GLY A 73 20.13 -5.49 24.25
CA GLY A 73 20.44 -6.41 23.15
C GLY A 73 21.38 -7.52 23.62
N ALA A 74 21.39 -8.64 22.88
CA ALA A 74 22.41 -9.68 23.00
C ALA A 74 23.74 -9.24 22.38
#